data_AF-A0A2E6RFZ5-F1
#
_entry.id   AF-A0A2E6RFZ5-F1
#
_cell.length_a   1.000
_cell.length_b   1.000
_cell.length_c   1.000
_cell.angle_alpha   90.00
_cell.angle_beta   90.00
_cell.angle_gamma   90.00
#
_symmetry.space_group_name_H-M   'P 1'
#
loop_
_entity.id
_entity.type
_entity.pdbx_description
1 polymer ?
#
loop_
_entity_poly.entity_id
_entity_poly.type
_entity_poly.pdbx_seq_one_letter_code
_entity_poly.pdbx_strand_id
1 'polypeptide(L)'
;MSTQGPQINRVRFAARAALIVAVIGAFATVSVSSLEATTTRFGNAGWIHWLIGFFALVSGLIAAGATFVTFIDRRGLRRHRIDPGAPMTDGQQVALSGRVRVEGTPLQSPFSDTGCAGFSYQVTGQRRGIGDRAGGNRSTLCLAGFALSAAVLDCGSRIFPIRAIPDVDTDFRSTAMGGAWGRRALERIRAGADTLPQVGGLEARGALESARRNLAGPRSMDFYVSPTIGTDNTISVIEDVLPADAEVTLLATYAAGSEGLDGRRRGGMKAFCGSLDTRLAALDHEFSKGVKIALVLLGIGLSLTSAAWWLP
;
A
#
# COMPACT_ATOMS: atom_id res chain seq x y z
N MET A 1 0.12 26.99 -14.36
CA MET A 1 1.07 25.94 -13.95
C MET A 1 1.62 26.28 -12.57
N SER A 2 1.16 25.61 -11.52
CA SER A 2 1.62 25.82 -10.14
C SER A 2 2.55 24.67 -9.74
N THR A 3 3.82 24.98 -9.50
CA THR A 3 4.90 24.08 -9.08
C THR A 3 5.02 24.01 -7.54
N GLN A 4 3.90 24.07 -6.80
CA GLN A 4 3.89 23.97 -5.33
C GLN A 4 3.57 22.57 -4.77
N GLY A 5 3.62 21.51 -5.60
CA GLY A 5 3.32 20.13 -5.19
C GLY A 5 4.32 19.44 -4.22
N PRO A 6 5.65 19.62 -4.32
CA PRO A 6 6.59 18.77 -3.58
C PRO A 6 6.91 19.25 -2.15
N GLN A 7 6.71 20.54 -1.80
CA GLN A 7 7.10 21.06 -0.49
C GLN A 7 6.12 20.66 0.63
N ILE A 8 4.82 20.58 0.35
CA ILE A 8 3.80 20.23 1.35
C ILE A 8 3.98 18.79 1.85
N ASN A 9 4.48 17.89 1.01
CA ASN A 9 4.75 16.51 1.42
C ASN A 9 5.99 16.39 2.31
N ARG A 10 7.02 17.22 2.10
CA ARG A 10 8.24 17.23 2.94
C ARG A 10 7.95 17.75 4.34
N VAL A 11 7.20 18.84 4.47
CA VAL A 11 6.85 19.42 5.79
C VAL A 11 5.99 18.46 6.61
N ARG A 12 5.03 17.77 5.98
CA ARG A 12 4.19 16.76 6.65
C ARG A 12 4.97 15.51 7.04
N PHE A 13 5.91 15.07 6.20
CA PHE A 13 6.80 13.97 6.54
C PHE A 13 7.71 14.34 7.71
N ALA A 14 8.33 15.52 7.68
CA ALA A 14 9.17 16.03 8.76
C ALA A 14 8.40 16.18 10.07
N ALA A 15 7.17 16.72 10.04
CA ALA A 15 6.32 16.85 11.23
C ALA A 15 5.90 15.48 11.81
N ARG A 16 5.56 14.51 10.96
CA ARG A 16 5.26 13.13 11.41
C ARG A 16 6.49 12.45 11.98
N ALA A 17 7.64 12.59 11.33
CA ALA A 17 8.90 12.05 11.82
C ALA A 17 9.30 12.69 13.15
N ALA A 18 9.18 14.01 13.28
CA ALA A 18 9.45 14.72 14.53
C ALA A 18 8.50 14.30 15.66
N LEU A 19 7.20 14.13 15.38
CA LEU A 19 6.24 13.62 16.36
C LEU A 19 6.57 12.19 16.79
N ILE A 20 6.90 11.32 15.84
CA ILE A 20 7.30 9.93 16.13
C ILE A 20 8.57 9.92 16.97
N VAL A 21 9.58 10.73 16.61
CA VAL A 21 10.83 10.86 17.37
C VAL A 21 10.56 11.42 18.77
N ALA A 22 9.68 12.42 18.91
CA ALA A 22 9.32 12.97 20.20
C ALA A 22 8.57 11.95 21.08
N VAL A 23 7.65 11.18 20.51
CA VAL A 23 6.94 10.10 21.21
C VAL A 23 7.90 8.98 21.60
N ILE A 24 8.77 8.55 20.70
CA ILE A 24 9.80 7.53 20.98
C ILE A 24 10.77 8.05 22.04
N GLY A 25 11.20 9.31 21.95
CA GLY A 25 12.11 9.93 22.90
C GLY A 25 11.48 10.04 24.29
N ALA A 26 10.26 10.58 24.40
CA ALA A 26 9.52 10.63 25.65
C ALA A 26 9.30 9.23 26.23
N PHE A 27 8.94 8.27 25.38
CA PHE A 27 8.78 6.88 25.79
C PHE A 27 10.09 6.25 26.26
N ALA A 28 11.21 6.51 25.58
CA ALA A 28 12.53 6.01 25.97
C ALA A 28 12.97 6.60 27.31
N THR A 29 12.77 7.90 27.54
CA THR A 29 13.11 8.55 28.81
C THR A 29 12.31 7.95 29.96
N VAL A 30 10.99 7.82 29.80
CA VAL A 30 10.11 7.18 30.80
C VAL A 30 10.49 5.71 30.99
N SER A 31 10.86 5.03 29.91
CA SER A 31 11.24 3.61 29.93
C SER A 31 12.53 3.36 30.69
N VAL A 32 13.56 4.20 30.53
CA VAL A 32 14.83 4.05 31.26
C VAL A 32 14.61 4.25 32.75
N SER A 33 13.96 5.35 33.15
CA SER A 33 13.64 5.59 34.56
C SER A 33 12.77 4.48 35.14
N SER A 34 11.80 3.96 34.37
CA SER A 34 10.96 2.86 34.83
C SER A 34 11.73 1.54 34.91
N LEU A 35 12.62 1.25 33.96
CA LEU A 35 13.41 0.02 33.98
C LEU A 35 14.31 -0.02 35.21
N GLU A 36 15.00 1.08 35.50
CA GLU A 36 15.82 1.23 36.72
C GLU A 36 14.98 1.03 37.99
N ALA A 37 13.82 1.67 38.08
CA ALA A 37 12.91 1.49 39.22
C ALA A 37 12.43 0.04 39.36
N THR A 38 12.13 -0.64 38.24
CA THR A 38 11.64 -2.02 38.23
C THR A 38 12.73 -3.01 38.61
N THR A 39 13.95 -2.85 38.09
CA THR A 39 15.08 -3.73 38.40
C THR A 39 15.58 -3.54 39.82
N THR A 40 15.52 -2.32 40.36
CA THR A 40 15.86 -2.04 41.76
C THR A 40 14.90 -2.74 42.72
N ARG A 41 13.61 -2.83 42.36
CA ARG A 41 12.55 -3.41 43.23
C ARG A 41 12.38 -4.92 43.08
N PHE A 42 12.38 -5.42 41.86
CA PHE A 42 12.10 -6.83 41.55
C PHE A 42 13.35 -7.61 41.13
N GLY A 43 14.53 -7.00 41.28
CA GLY A 43 15.80 -7.56 40.84
C GLY A 43 15.80 -7.86 39.33
N ASN A 44 16.54 -8.90 38.96
CA ASN A 44 16.62 -9.37 37.58
C ASN A 44 15.33 -10.01 37.04
N ALA A 45 14.21 -10.03 37.76
CA ALA A 45 12.92 -10.49 37.20
C ALA A 45 12.08 -9.35 36.60
N GLY A 46 12.41 -8.09 36.92
CA GLY A 46 11.67 -6.91 36.48
C GLY A 46 11.69 -6.68 34.96
N TRP A 47 12.77 -7.05 34.27
CA TRP A 47 12.90 -6.85 32.83
C TRP A 47 11.90 -7.66 32.01
N ILE A 48 11.41 -8.80 32.53
CA ILE A 48 10.45 -9.67 31.81
C ILE A 48 9.12 -8.91 31.61
N HIS A 49 8.59 -8.31 32.68
CA HIS A 49 7.35 -7.54 32.63
C HIS A 49 7.50 -6.32 31.72
N TRP A 50 8.63 -5.63 31.81
CA TRP A 50 8.94 -4.48 30.97
C TRP A 50 9.01 -4.87 29.48
N LEU A 51 9.67 -5.98 29.16
CA LEU A 51 9.80 -6.48 27.80
C LEU A 51 8.44 -6.83 27.18
N ILE A 52 7.57 -7.50 27.94
CA ILE A 52 6.19 -7.79 27.51
C ILE A 52 5.42 -6.49 27.26
N GLY A 53 5.53 -5.51 28.17
CA GLY A 53 4.91 -4.20 28.01
C GLY A 53 5.39 -3.46 26.77
N PHE A 54 6.70 -3.47 26.51
CA PHE A 54 7.31 -2.87 25.33
C PHE A 54 6.78 -3.49 24.03
N PHE A 55 6.78 -4.82 23.93
CA PHE A 55 6.25 -5.49 22.74
C PHE A 55 4.76 -5.22 22.55
N ALA A 56 3.96 -5.22 23.62
CA ALA A 56 2.55 -4.86 23.56
C ALA A 56 2.34 -3.43 23.04
N LEU A 57 3.13 -2.45 23.49
CA LEU A 57 3.08 -1.07 22.98
C LEU A 57 3.40 -0.99 21.49
N VAL A 58 4.51 -1.59 21.07
CA VAL A 58 4.93 -1.58 19.66
C VAL A 58 3.85 -2.22 18.79
N SER A 59 3.34 -3.39 19.18
CA SER A 59 2.23 -4.05 18.48
C SER A 59 0.96 -3.20 18.47
N GLY A 60 0.63 -2.53 19.57
CA GLY A 60 -0.50 -1.62 19.68
C GLY A 60 -0.39 -0.40 18.76
N LEU A 61 0.80 0.19 18.63
CA LEU A 61 1.09 1.28 17.70
C LEU A 61 0.99 0.83 16.24
N ILE A 62 1.51 -0.36 15.91
CA ILE A 62 1.38 -0.95 14.57
C ILE A 62 -0.11 -1.17 14.23
N ALA A 63 -0.88 -1.75 15.17
CA ALA A 63 -2.32 -1.96 15.00
C ALA A 63 -3.08 -0.63 14.85
N ALA A 64 -2.74 0.41 15.62
CA ALA A 64 -3.33 1.75 15.49
C ALA A 64 -3.02 2.37 14.12
N GLY A 65 -1.78 2.21 13.63
CA GLY A 65 -1.37 2.66 12.30
C GLY A 65 -2.16 2.00 11.18
N ALA A 66 -2.33 0.68 11.22
CA ALA A 66 -3.16 -0.06 10.26
C ALA A 66 -4.63 0.40 10.33
N THR A 67 -5.18 0.53 11.53
CA THR A 67 -6.55 0.99 11.77
C THR A 67 -6.80 2.39 11.21
N PHE A 68 -5.80 3.28 11.25
CA PHE A 68 -5.89 4.61 10.69
C PHE A 68 -6.00 4.61 9.16
N VAL A 69 -5.35 3.66 8.47
CA VAL A 69 -5.49 3.48 7.01
C VAL A 69 -6.92 3.05 6.68
N THR A 70 -7.45 2.05 7.38
CA THR A 70 -8.85 1.60 7.25
C THR A 70 -9.83 2.76 7.48
N PHE A 71 -9.57 3.61 8.48
CA PHE A 71 -10.37 4.80 8.75
C PHE A 71 -10.37 5.81 7.59
N ILE A 72 -9.20 6.07 6.99
CA ILE A 72 -9.09 6.98 5.83
C ILE A 72 -9.89 6.45 4.66
N ASP A 73 -9.77 5.16 4.34
CA ASP A 73 -10.45 4.54 3.20
C ASP A 73 -11.97 4.49 3.44
N ARG A 74 -12.41 4.08 4.63
CA ARG A 74 -13.81 4.15 5.08
C ARG A 74 -14.38 5.56 4.92
N ARG A 75 -13.68 6.57 5.43
CA ARG A 75 -14.12 7.97 5.36
C ARG A 75 -14.17 8.46 3.92
N GLY A 76 -13.21 8.06 3.09
CA GLY A 76 -13.18 8.38 1.66
C GLY A 76 -14.40 7.82 0.94
N LEU A 77 -14.66 6.53 1.08
CA LEU A 77 -15.81 5.86 0.46
C LEU A 77 -17.14 6.46 0.92
N ARG A 78 -17.33 6.70 2.23
CA ARG A 78 -18.58 7.32 2.74
C ARG A 78 -18.78 8.74 2.23
N ARG A 79 -17.72 9.56 2.23
CA ARG A 79 -17.82 10.97 1.84
C ARG A 79 -18.06 11.15 0.35
N HIS A 80 -17.52 10.25 -0.47
CA HIS A 80 -17.54 10.36 -1.92
C HIS A 80 -18.53 9.42 -2.60
N ARG A 81 -19.38 8.73 -1.82
CA ARG A 81 -20.51 7.95 -2.33
C ARG A 81 -21.38 8.83 -3.23
N ILE A 82 -21.62 8.38 -4.44
CA ILE A 82 -22.49 9.04 -5.40
C ILE A 82 -23.32 7.99 -6.15
N ASP A 83 -24.55 8.35 -6.50
CA ASP A 83 -25.36 7.55 -7.43
C ASP A 83 -24.73 7.66 -8.84
N PRO A 84 -24.46 6.53 -9.54
CA PRO A 84 -23.94 6.55 -10.90
C PRO A 84 -24.75 7.43 -11.88
N GLY A 85 -26.05 7.60 -11.66
CA GLY A 85 -26.92 8.43 -12.50
C GLY A 85 -26.91 9.93 -12.17
N ALA A 86 -26.32 10.33 -11.03
CA ALA A 86 -26.27 11.73 -10.63
C ALA A 86 -25.29 12.54 -11.48
N PRO A 87 -25.55 13.86 -11.70
CA PRO A 87 -24.61 14.73 -12.39
C PRO A 87 -23.29 14.83 -11.61
N MET A 88 -22.17 14.75 -12.32
CA MET A 88 -20.81 14.80 -11.77
C MET A 88 -20.02 15.96 -12.37
N THR A 89 -19.21 16.63 -11.57
CA THR A 89 -18.36 17.75 -12.02
C THR A 89 -16.92 17.29 -12.27
N ASP A 90 -16.22 17.91 -13.22
CA ASP A 90 -14.81 17.57 -13.47
C ASP A 90 -13.97 17.76 -12.20
N GLY A 91 -13.12 16.79 -11.90
CA GLY A 91 -12.28 16.81 -10.71
C GLY A 91 -12.98 16.34 -9.43
N GLN A 92 -14.28 16.05 -9.47
CA GLN A 92 -15.01 15.53 -8.32
C GLN A 92 -14.48 14.15 -7.91
N GLN A 93 -14.26 13.96 -6.61
CA GLN A 93 -13.95 12.65 -6.07
C GLN A 93 -15.23 11.85 -5.90
N VAL A 94 -15.25 10.65 -6.45
CA VAL A 94 -16.41 9.76 -6.51
C VAL A 94 -16.03 8.36 -6.04
N ALA A 95 -16.95 7.71 -5.32
CA ALA A 95 -16.92 6.31 -4.96
C ALA A 95 -18.09 5.62 -5.65
N LEU A 96 -17.78 4.77 -6.62
CA LEU A 96 -18.73 4.08 -7.47
C LEU A 96 -18.50 2.58 -7.39
N SER A 97 -19.59 1.81 -7.47
CA SER A 97 -19.52 0.35 -7.58
C SER A 97 -20.12 -0.10 -8.89
N GLY A 98 -19.51 -1.12 -9.47
CA GLY A 98 -19.94 -1.69 -10.72
C GLY A 98 -19.10 -2.90 -11.07
N ARG A 99 -19.46 -3.55 -12.17
CA ARG A 99 -18.70 -4.67 -12.72
C ARG A 99 -17.63 -4.15 -13.66
N VAL A 100 -16.39 -4.60 -13.48
CA VAL A 100 -15.31 -4.26 -14.42
C VAL A 100 -15.52 -5.02 -15.72
N ARG A 101 -15.72 -4.31 -16.82
CA ARG A 101 -15.81 -4.91 -18.16
C ARG A 101 -14.56 -4.57 -18.94
N VAL A 102 -14.06 -5.53 -19.69
CA VAL A 102 -12.92 -5.37 -20.60
C VAL A 102 -13.43 -5.49 -22.02
N GLU A 103 -13.07 -4.54 -22.87
CA GLU A 103 -13.27 -4.64 -24.30
C GLU A 103 -12.18 -5.57 -24.87
N GLY A 104 -12.59 -6.76 -25.33
CA GLY A 104 -11.69 -7.80 -25.85
C GLY A 104 -11.24 -8.81 -24.79
N THR A 105 -10.07 -9.43 -25.03
CA THR A 105 -9.54 -10.47 -24.15
C THR A 105 -8.96 -9.84 -22.87
N PRO A 106 -9.34 -10.33 -21.67
CA PRO A 106 -8.70 -9.93 -20.43
C PRO A 106 -7.18 -10.11 -20.49
N LEU A 107 -6.45 -9.19 -19.87
CA LEU A 107 -5.01 -9.32 -19.72
C LEU A 107 -4.71 -10.48 -18.78
N GLN A 108 -3.58 -11.14 -19.00
CA GLN A 108 -3.06 -12.13 -18.09
C GLN A 108 -2.00 -11.49 -17.20
N SER A 109 -2.19 -11.51 -15.89
CA SER A 109 -1.19 -10.98 -14.97
C SER A 109 0.11 -11.81 -15.06
N PRO A 110 1.28 -11.16 -15.00
CA PRO A 110 2.55 -11.80 -15.27
C PRO A 110 2.93 -12.91 -14.28
N PHE A 111 2.53 -12.81 -13.01
CA PHE A 111 3.00 -13.72 -11.97
C PHE A 111 1.90 -14.62 -11.42
N SER A 112 0.72 -14.08 -11.13
CA SER A 112 -0.41 -14.87 -10.63
C SER A 112 -1.16 -15.65 -11.71
N ASP A 113 -0.94 -15.37 -13.00
CA ASP A 113 -1.75 -15.91 -14.09
C ASP A 113 -3.26 -15.65 -13.89
N THR A 114 -3.59 -14.47 -13.37
CA THR A 114 -4.97 -14.06 -13.14
C THR A 114 -5.47 -13.22 -14.32
N GLY A 115 -6.62 -13.57 -14.87
CA GLY A 115 -7.32 -12.78 -15.88
C GLY A 115 -7.80 -11.44 -15.30
N CYS A 116 -7.39 -10.33 -15.91
CA CYS A 116 -7.54 -9.00 -15.31
C CYS A 116 -7.77 -7.89 -16.33
N ALA A 117 -8.38 -6.81 -15.87
CA ALA A 117 -8.56 -5.59 -16.64
C ALA A 117 -7.29 -4.73 -16.65
N GLY A 118 -6.49 -4.83 -15.58
CA GLY A 118 -5.20 -4.19 -15.49
C GLY A 118 -4.38 -4.77 -14.35
N PHE A 119 -3.07 -4.58 -14.41
CA PHE A 119 -2.16 -4.98 -13.35
C PHE A 119 -1.02 -3.97 -13.20
N SER A 120 -0.37 -3.98 -12.04
CA SER A 120 0.98 -3.45 -11.87
C SER A 120 1.80 -4.37 -11.01
N TYR A 121 3.10 -4.41 -11.22
CA TYR A 121 3.96 -5.28 -10.45
C TYR A 121 5.30 -4.61 -10.13
N GLN A 122 5.90 -5.06 -9.04
CA GLN A 122 7.25 -4.70 -8.62
C GLN A 122 8.00 -5.96 -8.19
N VAL A 123 9.17 -6.17 -8.76
CA VAL A 123 10.07 -7.27 -8.42
C VAL A 123 11.28 -6.69 -7.69
N THR A 124 11.46 -7.11 -6.44
CA THR A 124 12.62 -6.76 -5.63
C THR A 124 13.54 -7.96 -5.47
N GLY A 125 14.82 -7.76 -5.76
CA GLY A 125 15.87 -8.76 -5.63
C GLY A 125 16.97 -8.28 -4.70
N GLN A 126 18.03 -9.07 -4.59
CA GLN A 126 19.23 -8.73 -3.82
C GLN A 126 20.31 -8.11 -4.72
N ARG A 127 21.04 -7.14 -4.16
CA ARG A 127 22.26 -6.56 -4.73
C ARG A 127 23.36 -6.49 -3.67
N ARG A 128 24.61 -6.74 -4.08
CA ARG A 128 25.80 -6.55 -3.21
C ARG A 128 25.89 -5.08 -2.82
N GLY A 129 26.03 -4.80 -1.52
CA GLY A 129 26.31 -3.44 -1.05
C GLY A 129 27.66 -2.95 -1.58
N ILE A 130 27.76 -1.65 -1.90
CA ILE A 130 28.99 -1.04 -2.39
C ILE A 130 29.72 -0.42 -1.19
N GLY A 131 30.91 -0.94 -0.83
CA GLY A 131 31.82 -0.37 0.18
C GLY A 131 32.44 -1.39 1.15
N ASP A 132 33.56 -1.03 1.80
CA ASP A 132 34.39 -1.89 2.68
C ASP A 132 33.74 -2.32 4.00
N ARG A 133 32.52 -1.86 4.29
CA ARG A 133 31.70 -2.32 5.44
C ARG A 133 30.48 -3.15 5.00
N ALA A 134 30.38 -3.51 3.72
CA ALA A 134 29.17 -4.08 3.12
C ALA A 134 29.21 -5.62 3.00
N GLY A 135 29.14 -6.31 4.14
CA GLY A 135 28.82 -7.75 4.15
C GLY A 135 27.33 -8.07 3.92
N GLY A 136 26.46 -7.06 3.80
CA GLY A 136 25.01 -7.22 3.74
C GLY A 136 24.42 -7.16 2.33
N ASN A 137 23.53 -8.11 2.02
CA ASN A 137 22.66 -8.04 0.85
C ASN A 137 21.61 -6.96 1.06
N ARG A 138 21.50 -6.01 0.13
CA ARG A 138 20.44 -4.97 0.15
C ARG A 138 19.35 -5.34 -0.85
N SER A 139 18.09 -5.18 -0.45
CA SER A 139 16.96 -5.29 -1.38
C SER A 139 16.95 -4.10 -2.34
N THR A 140 16.78 -4.38 -3.63
CA THR A 140 16.70 -3.37 -4.69
C THR A 140 15.56 -3.69 -5.64
N LEU A 141 15.00 -2.67 -6.29
CA LEU A 141 14.04 -2.86 -7.37
C LEU A 141 14.80 -3.35 -8.61
N CYS A 142 14.39 -4.49 -9.16
CA CYS A 142 15.02 -5.10 -10.33
C CYS A 142 14.16 -4.92 -11.58
N LEU A 143 12.85 -5.09 -11.43
CA LEU A 143 11.87 -4.98 -12.51
C LEU A 143 10.59 -4.32 -11.97
N ALA A 144 9.92 -3.55 -12.81
CA ALA A 144 8.58 -3.03 -12.52
C ALA A 144 7.79 -2.96 -13.82
N GLY A 145 6.47 -2.96 -13.75
CA GLY A 145 5.65 -2.80 -14.95
C GLY A 145 4.17 -2.60 -14.65
N PHE A 146 3.41 -2.23 -15.67
CA PHE A 146 1.97 -2.11 -15.59
C PHE A 146 1.32 -2.38 -16.95
N ALA A 147 0.07 -2.79 -16.92
CA ALA A 147 -0.79 -2.83 -18.09
C ALA A 147 -2.24 -2.51 -17.74
N LEU A 148 -2.95 -1.88 -18.66
CA LEU A 148 -4.38 -1.59 -18.59
C LEU A 148 -4.99 -1.91 -19.95
N SER A 149 -6.03 -2.73 -19.96
CA SER A 149 -6.86 -2.97 -21.14
C SER A 149 -7.83 -1.81 -21.40
N ALA A 150 -8.56 -1.84 -22.51
CA ALA A 150 -9.71 -0.95 -22.68
C ALA A 150 -10.82 -1.38 -21.70
N ALA A 151 -10.74 -0.90 -20.46
CA ALA A 151 -11.61 -1.31 -19.36
C ALA A 151 -12.58 -0.22 -18.95
N VAL A 152 -13.78 -0.63 -18.54
CA VAL A 152 -14.84 0.24 -18.04
C VAL A 152 -15.41 -0.30 -16.73
N LEU A 153 -15.90 0.59 -15.87
CA LEU A 153 -16.73 0.25 -14.73
C LEU A 153 -18.20 0.37 -15.16
N ASP A 154 -18.88 -0.76 -15.27
CA ASP A 154 -20.30 -0.84 -15.59
C ASP A 154 -21.11 -0.78 -14.30
N CYS A 155 -21.71 0.37 -14.02
CA CYS A 155 -22.56 0.61 -12.85
C CYS A 155 -24.05 0.33 -13.13
N GLY A 156 -24.38 -0.30 -14.27
CA GLY A 156 -25.75 -0.55 -14.71
C GLY A 156 -26.39 0.66 -15.40
N SER A 157 -26.59 1.77 -14.68
CA SER A 157 -27.21 2.97 -15.26
C SER A 157 -26.25 3.82 -16.10
N ARG A 158 -24.95 3.70 -15.84
CA ARG A 158 -23.89 4.42 -16.56
C ARG A 158 -22.62 3.60 -16.58
N ILE A 159 -21.86 3.75 -17.66
CA ILE A 159 -20.56 3.10 -17.85
C ILE A 159 -19.48 4.17 -17.78
N PHE A 160 -18.41 3.89 -17.03
CA PHE A 160 -17.31 4.82 -16.86
C PHE A 160 -15.98 4.20 -17.31
N PRO A 161 -15.30 4.75 -18.34
CA PRO A 161 -13.97 4.30 -18.72
C PRO A 161 -12.96 4.44 -17.56
N ILE A 162 -12.18 3.38 -17.32
CA ILE A 162 -11.12 3.38 -16.33
C ILE A 162 -9.86 3.94 -16.98
N ARG A 163 -9.39 5.10 -16.50
CA ARG A 163 -8.29 5.87 -17.07
C ARG A 163 -7.10 6.04 -16.12
N ALA A 164 -6.89 5.06 -15.26
CA ALA A 164 -5.71 4.99 -14.41
C ALA A 164 -5.50 3.54 -13.95
N ILE A 165 -4.26 3.18 -13.64
CA ILE A 165 -3.98 1.95 -12.89
C ILE A 165 -4.42 2.19 -11.44
N PRO A 166 -5.40 1.45 -10.89
CA PRO A 166 -5.77 1.61 -9.49
C PRO A 166 -4.68 1.08 -8.56
N ASP A 167 -4.48 1.77 -7.43
CA ASP A 167 -3.90 1.14 -6.24
C ASP A 167 -4.97 0.22 -5.65
N VAL A 168 -4.67 -1.06 -5.56
CA VAL A 168 -5.65 -2.07 -5.18
C VAL A 168 -5.58 -2.36 -3.69
N ASP A 169 -6.72 -2.73 -3.11
CA ASP A 169 -6.78 -3.25 -1.75
C ASP A 169 -6.03 -4.58 -1.61
N THR A 170 -5.76 -4.98 -0.38
CA THR A 170 -5.08 -6.24 -0.03
C THR A 170 -5.73 -7.48 -0.66
N ASP A 171 -7.05 -7.49 -0.84
CA ASP A 171 -7.78 -8.59 -1.51
C ASP A 171 -7.40 -8.80 -2.98
N PHE A 172 -6.86 -7.76 -3.62
CA PHE A 172 -6.46 -7.72 -5.03
C PHE A 172 -4.93 -7.66 -5.20
N ARG A 173 -4.19 -7.66 -4.09
CA ARG A 173 -2.74 -7.64 -4.05
C ARG A 173 -2.23 -9.03 -3.70
N SER A 174 -1.40 -9.58 -4.57
CA SER A 174 -0.66 -10.81 -4.31
C SER A 174 0.80 -10.48 -4.01
N THR A 175 1.31 -11.04 -2.91
CA THR A 175 2.73 -10.96 -2.56
C THR A 175 3.31 -12.36 -2.46
N ALA A 176 4.45 -12.58 -3.11
CA ALA A 176 5.15 -13.85 -3.05
C ALA A 176 6.65 -13.62 -2.90
N MET A 177 7.30 -14.52 -2.17
CA MET A 177 8.75 -14.60 -2.07
C MET A 177 9.17 -16.01 -2.45
N GLY A 178 10.05 -16.14 -3.45
CA GLY A 178 10.54 -17.44 -3.87
C GLY A 178 9.63 -18.27 -4.77
N GLY A 179 9.99 -19.55 -4.93
CA GLY A 179 9.19 -20.56 -5.62
C GLY A 179 8.95 -20.26 -7.11
N ALA A 180 7.77 -20.62 -7.61
CA ALA A 180 7.40 -20.43 -9.02
C ALA A 180 7.41 -18.95 -9.43
N TRP A 181 6.98 -18.06 -8.55
CA TRP A 181 7.00 -16.60 -8.78
C TRP A 181 8.43 -16.08 -8.85
N GLY A 182 9.29 -16.52 -7.93
CA GLY A 182 10.72 -16.22 -7.94
C GLY A 182 11.39 -16.64 -9.26
N ARG A 183 11.11 -17.85 -9.76
CA ARG A 183 11.64 -18.33 -11.05
C ARG A 183 11.18 -17.47 -12.23
N ARG A 184 9.88 -17.23 -12.36
CA ARG A 184 9.31 -16.35 -13.41
C ARG A 184 9.86 -14.94 -13.36
N ALA A 185 10.05 -14.40 -12.16
CA ALA A 185 10.63 -13.08 -11.96
C ALA A 185 12.10 -13.03 -12.39
N LEU A 186 12.88 -14.07 -12.08
CA LEU A 186 14.28 -14.18 -12.46
C LEU A 186 14.44 -14.32 -13.98
N GLU A 187 13.59 -15.12 -14.63
CA GLU A 187 13.50 -15.23 -16.09
C GLU A 187 13.16 -13.88 -16.74
N ARG A 188 12.15 -13.17 -16.22
CA ARG A 188 11.79 -11.83 -16.71
C ARG A 188 12.88 -10.79 -16.49
N ILE A 189 13.58 -10.82 -15.36
CA ILE A 189 14.72 -9.92 -15.12
C ILE A 189 15.82 -10.15 -16.16
N ARG A 190 16.14 -11.42 -16.48
CA ARG A 190 17.13 -11.77 -17.51
C ARG A 190 16.67 -11.31 -18.89
N ALA A 191 15.44 -11.65 -19.28
CA ALA A 191 14.88 -11.20 -20.56
C ALA A 191 14.84 -9.67 -20.67
N GLY A 192 14.47 -8.97 -19.59
CA GLY A 192 14.46 -7.51 -19.52
C GLY A 192 15.87 -6.90 -19.64
N ALA A 193 16.89 -7.54 -19.07
CA ALA A 193 18.28 -7.10 -19.22
C ALA A 193 18.76 -7.15 -20.67
N ASP A 194 18.26 -8.11 -21.45
CA ASP A 194 18.63 -8.30 -22.86
C ASP A 194 17.82 -7.41 -23.81
N THR A 195 16.57 -7.07 -23.46
CA THR A 195 15.59 -6.48 -24.40
C THR A 195 15.15 -5.06 -24.06
N LEU A 196 15.30 -4.62 -22.81
CA LEU A 196 14.82 -3.31 -22.35
C LEU A 196 16.00 -2.39 -21.97
N PRO A 197 15.92 -1.10 -22.26
CA PRO A 197 16.88 -0.13 -21.74
C PRO A 197 16.79 -0.09 -20.21
N GLN A 198 17.94 -0.06 -19.55
CA GLN A 198 17.99 0.06 -18.10
C GLN A 198 17.58 1.48 -17.66
N VAL A 199 16.60 1.58 -16.77
CA VAL A 199 16.11 2.85 -16.20
C VAL A 199 16.39 2.96 -14.71
N GLY A 200 16.41 4.20 -14.19
CA GLY A 200 16.57 4.43 -12.76
C GLY A 200 15.37 3.95 -11.94
N GLY A 201 15.59 3.45 -10.72
CA GLY A 201 14.48 3.01 -9.87
C GLY A 201 13.49 4.13 -9.49
N LEU A 202 13.95 5.38 -9.44
CA LEU A 202 13.07 6.55 -9.25
C LEU A 202 12.23 6.84 -10.50
N GLU A 203 12.80 6.65 -11.68
CA GLU A 203 12.13 6.84 -12.96
C GLU A 203 11.02 5.79 -13.15
N ALA A 204 11.33 4.51 -12.93
CA ALA A 204 10.33 3.44 -12.99
C ALA A 204 9.15 3.67 -12.03
N ARG A 205 9.44 4.11 -10.79
CA ARG A 205 8.40 4.48 -9.81
C ARG A 205 7.61 5.72 -10.23
N GLY A 206 8.28 6.72 -10.82
CA GLY A 206 7.64 7.93 -11.34
C GLY A 206 6.68 7.60 -12.49
N ALA A 207 7.06 6.68 -13.37
CA ALA A 207 6.22 6.22 -14.47
C ALA A 207 5.01 5.42 -13.98
N LEU A 208 5.18 4.54 -12.99
CA LEU A 208 4.06 3.88 -12.31
C LEU A 208 3.11 4.88 -11.65
N GLU A 209 3.63 5.87 -10.93
CA GLU A 209 2.82 6.93 -10.30
C GLU A 209 2.14 7.84 -11.34
N SER A 210 2.71 7.99 -12.52
CA SER A 210 2.07 8.67 -13.64
C SER A 210 0.89 7.86 -14.18
N ALA A 211 1.09 6.55 -14.39
CA ALA A 211 0.05 5.63 -14.84
C ALA A 211 -1.11 5.50 -13.83
N ARG A 212 -0.81 5.62 -12.53
CA ARG A 212 -1.81 5.69 -11.45
C ARG A 212 -2.61 6.98 -11.42
N ARG A 213 -2.15 8.04 -12.09
CA ARG A 213 -2.85 9.32 -12.20
C ARG A 213 -3.68 9.42 -13.48
N ASN A 214 -3.09 9.04 -14.61
CA ASN A 214 -3.77 9.05 -15.90
C ASN A 214 -3.09 8.07 -16.86
N LEU A 215 -3.87 7.08 -17.32
CA LEU A 215 -3.47 6.11 -18.32
C LEU A 215 -4.71 5.72 -19.14
N ALA A 216 -4.73 6.07 -20.42
CA ALA A 216 -5.71 5.52 -21.35
C ALA A 216 -5.25 4.12 -21.80
N GLY A 217 -6.09 3.11 -21.57
CA GLY A 217 -5.91 1.77 -22.15
C GLY A 217 -6.34 1.73 -23.63
N PRO A 218 -5.92 0.71 -24.40
CA PRO A 218 -5.01 -0.35 -24.00
C PRO A 218 -3.56 0.13 -23.98
N ARG A 219 -2.83 -0.11 -22.89
CA ARG A 219 -1.41 0.26 -22.77
C ARG A 219 -0.67 -0.65 -21.79
N SER A 220 0.54 -1.04 -22.15
CA SER A 220 1.46 -1.83 -21.31
C SER A 220 2.85 -1.22 -21.34
N MET A 221 3.58 -1.30 -20.22
CA MET A 221 4.96 -0.86 -20.13
C MET A 221 5.71 -1.63 -19.04
N ASP A 222 6.89 -2.13 -19.38
CA ASP A 222 7.82 -2.80 -18.47
C ASP A 222 9.10 -1.98 -18.33
N PHE A 223 9.70 -2.03 -17.15
CA PHE A 223 10.89 -1.27 -16.78
C PHE A 223 11.94 -2.22 -16.19
N TYR A 224 13.04 -2.39 -16.91
CA TYR A 224 14.23 -3.02 -16.35
C TYR A 224 15.03 -1.99 -15.54
N VAL A 225 15.25 -2.27 -14.26
CA VAL A 225 15.91 -1.33 -13.33
C VAL A 225 17.31 -1.78 -12.96
N SER A 226 17.48 -3.05 -12.58
CA SER A 226 18.78 -3.58 -12.21
C SER A 226 18.82 -5.11 -12.26
N PRO A 227 20.01 -5.70 -12.49
CA PRO A 227 20.17 -7.13 -12.33
C PRO A 227 20.05 -7.51 -10.85
N THR A 228 19.79 -8.78 -10.58
CA THR A 228 19.84 -9.33 -9.22
C THR A 228 20.96 -10.37 -9.10
N ILE A 229 21.58 -10.42 -7.92
CA ILE A 229 22.48 -11.52 -7.52
C ILE A 229 21.75 -12.58 -6.69
N GLY A 230 20.48 -12.34 -6.36
CA GLY A 230 19.66 -13.25 -5.60
C GLY A 230 19.27 -14.49 -6.41
N THR A 231 18.96 -15.57 -5.72
CA THR A 231 18.30 -16.74 -6.30
C THR A 231 16.79 -16.51 -6.34
N ASP A 232 16.07 -17.38 -7.04
CA ASP A 232 14.60 -17.38 -7.09
C ASP A 232 13.99 -17.25 -5.69
N ASN A 233 14.50 -18.00 -4.70
CA ASN A 233 14.07 -18.00 -3.29
C ASN A 233 14.21 -16.66 -2.56
N THR A 234 15.02 -15.74 -3.07
CA THR A 234 15.28 -14.44 -2.44
C THR A 234 14.60 -13.27 -3.16
N ILE A 235 13.89 -13.55 -4.25
CA ILE A 235 13.13 -12.55 -5.00
C ILE A 235 11.76 -12.40 -4.37
N SER A 236 11.38 -11.15 -4.11
CA SER A 236 10.05 -10.77 -3.67
C SER A 236 9.32 -10.10 -4.82
N VAL A 237 8.08 -10.48 -5.02
CA VAL A 237 7.20 -9.94 -6.07
C VAL A 237 5.94 -9.41 -5.38
N ILE A 238 5.56 -8.20 -5.76
CA ILE A 238 4.26 -7.60 -5.43
C ILE A 238 3.53 -7.41 -6.74
N GLU A 239 2.34 -7.97 -6.85
CA GLU A 239 1.47 -7.84 -8.02
C GLU A 239 0.09 -7.33 -7.57
N ASP A 240 -0.31 -6.20 -8.13
CA ASP A 240 -1.60 -5.56 -7.92
C ASP A 240 -2.47 -5.85 -9.15
N VAL A 241 -3.64 -6.46 -8.95
CA VAL A 241 -4.51 -6.91 -10.06
C VAL A 241 -5.90 -6.28 -9.94
N LEU A 242 -6.36 -5.61 -11.00
CA LEU A 242 -7.76 -5.25 -11.14
C LEU A 242 -8.49 -6.39 -11.88
N PRO A 243 -9.30 -7.22 -11.22
CA PRO A 243 -9.94 -8.36 -11.86
C PRO A 243 -10.86 -7.94 -13.00
N ALA A 244 -10.89 -8.75 -14.06
CA ALA A 244 -11.88 -8.62 -15.12
C ALA A 244 -13.19 -9.29 -14.68
N ASP A 245 -14.31 -8.72 -15.11
CA ASP A 245 -15.65 -9.27 -14.91
C ASP A 245 -16.07 -9.45 -13.44
N ALA A 246 -15.40 -8.76 -12.51
CA ALA A 246 -15.72 -8.78 -11.08
C ALA A 246 -16.42 -7.49 -10.65
N GLU A 247 -17.26 -7.58 -9.63
CA GLU A 247 -17.82 -6.41 -8.95
C GLU A 247 -16.73 -5.76 -8.09
N VAL A 248 -16.50 -4.47 -8.31
CA VAL A 248 -15.52 -3.69 -7.58
C VAL A 248 -16.09 -2.34 -7.19
N THR A 249 -15.48 -1.73 -6.19
CA THR A 249 -15.71 -0.34 -5.82
C THR A 249 -14.49 0.49 -6.16
N LEU A 250 -14.65 1.53 -6.97
CA LEU A 250 -13.59 2.47 -7.33
C LEU A 250 -13.77 3.78 -6.60
N LEU A 251 -12.72 4.21 -5.90
CA LEU A 251 -12.58 5.56 -5.36
C LEU A 251 -11.63 6.36 -6.27
N ALA A 252 -12.19 7.24 -7.08
CA ALA A 252 -11.50 7.88 -8.19
C ALA A 252 -11.83 9.38 -8.30
N THR A 253 -11.23 10.04 -9.29
CA THR A 253 -11.63 11.38 -9.72
C THR A 253 -12.39 11.27 -11.04
N TYR A 254 -13.57 11.87 -11.11
CA TYR A 254 -14.35 11.96 -12.34
C TYR A 254 -13.72 12.97 -13.30
N ALA A 255 -13.61 12.58 -14.57
CA ALA A 255 -12.99 13.37 -15.62
C ALA A 255 -14.00 13.66 -16.74
N ALA A 256 -14.62 14.85 -16.70
CA ALA A 256 -15.78 15.18 -17.53
C ALA A 256 -15.48 15.11 -19.03
N GLY A 257 -14.31 15.58 -19.46
CA GLY A 257 -13.91 15.56 -20.88
C GLY A 257 -13.74 14.15 -21.47
N SER A 258 -13.67 13.13 -20.62
CA SER A 258 -13.58 11.73 -21.01
C SER A 258 -14.75 10.87 -20.54
N GLU A 259 -15.65 11.47 -19.76
CA GLU A 259 -16.68 10.79 -18.99
C GLU A 259 -16.17 9.57 -18.18
N GLY A 260 -14.90 9.61 -17.76
CA GLY A 260 -14.20 8.48 -17.17
C GLY A 260 -13.75 8.72 -15.73
N LEU A 261 -13.11 7.70 -15.18
CA LEU A 261 -12.52 7.71 -13.85
C LEU A 261 -11.00 7.75 -14.00
N ASP A 262 -10.35 8.76 -13.42
CA ASP A 262 -8.90 8.89 -13.37
C ASP A 262 -8.38 8.91 -11.92
N GLY A 263 -7.06 8.98 -11.78
CA GLY A 263 -6.38 8.99 -10.49
C GLY A 263 -5.81 10.35 -10.10
N ARG A 264 -6.35 11.49 -10.58
CA ARG A 264 -5.88 12.83 -10.18
C ARG A 264 -6.01 13.11 -8.68
N ARG A 265 -6.85 12.34 -7.96
CA ARG A 265 -6.95 12.35 -6.51
C ARG A 265 -5.59 12.15 -5.83
N ARG A 266 -5.39 12.82 -4.70
CA ARG A 266 -4.24 12.57 -3.81
C ARG A 266 -4.29 11.12 -3.31
N GLY A 267 -3.33 10.30 -3.75
CA GLY A 267 -3.30 8.87 -3.48
C GLY A 267 -3.83 7.99 -4.63
N GLY A 268 -4.12 8.58 -5.79
CA GLY A 268 -4.53 7.85 -6.99
C GLY A 268 -5.98 7.38 -6.97
N MET A 269 -6.31 6.60 -8.00
CA MET A 269 -7.50 5.77 -8.01
C MET A 269 -7.27 4.58 -7.07
N LYS A 270 -8.27 4.22 -6.26
CA LYS A 270 -8.24 2.99 -5.45
C LYS A 270 -9.33 2.03 -5.86
N ALA A 271 -9.02 0.73 -5.90
CA ALA A 271 -9.99 -0.34 -6.16
C ALA A 271 -10.15 -1.25 -4.94
N PHE A 272 -11.40 -1.52 -4.59
CA PHE A 272 -11.79 -2.39 -3.50
C PHE A 272 -12.66 -3.54 -4.01
N CYS A 273 -12.60 -4.69 -3.34
CA CYS A 273 -13.42 -5.84 -3.69
C CYS A 273 -14.89 -5.66 -3.31
N GLY A 274 -15.79 -6.03 -4.24
CA GLY A 274 -17.24 -6.03 -4.04
C GLY A 274 -17.90 -4.65 -4.11
N SER A 275 -19.19 -4.63 -3.75
CA SER A 275 -20.02 -3.43 -3.75
C SER A 275 -19.65 -2.44 -2.64
N LEU A 276 -20.04 -1.17 -2.80
CA LEU A 276 -19.69 -0.07 -1.88
C LEU A 276 -20.23 -0.34 -0.48
N ASP A 277 -21.47 -0.82 -0.38
CA ASP A 277 -22.10 -1.11 0.89
C ASP A 277 -21.44 -2.31 1.60
N THR A 278 -21.09 -3.36 0.83
CA THR A 278 -20.34 -4.51 1.37
C THR A 278 -18.97 -4.10 1.86
N ARG A 279 -18.23 -3.30 1.08
CA ARG A 279 -16.90 -2.85 1.49
C ARG A 279 -16.96 -1.87 2.67
N LEU A 280 -17.94 -0.98 2.71
CA LEU A 280 -18.14 -0.09 3.86
C LEU A 280 -18.44 -0.88 5.15
N ALA A 281 -19.26 -1.93 5.07
CA ALA A 281 -19.52 -2.80 6.21
C ALA A 281 -18.26 -3.57 6.66
N ALA A 282 -17.47 -4.08 5.72
CA ALA A 282 -16.20 -4.73 6.00
C ALA A 282 -15.21 -3.76 6.69
N LEU A 283 -15.04 -2.55 6.16
CA LEU A 283 -14.18 -1.52 6.74
C LEU A 283 -14.66 -1.04 8.13
N ASP A 284 -15.98 -0.98 8.36
CA ASP A 284 -16.54 -0.69 9.67
C ASP A 284 -16.14 -1.76 10.70
N HIS A 285 -16.23 -3.04 10.31
CA HIS A 285 -15.85 -4.18 11.14
C HIS A 285 -14.34 -4.21 11.41
N GLU A 286 -13.52 -4.09 10.35
CA GLU A 286 -12.06 -4.03 10.43
C GLU A 286 -11.60 -2.88 11.34
N PHE A 287 -12.18 -1.69 11.18
CA PHE A 287 -11.88 -0.52 12.01
C PHE A 287 -12.23 -0.77 13.48
N SER A 288 -13.44 -1.28 13.77
CA SER A 288 -13.85 -1.57 15.15
C SER A 288 -12.93 -2.59 15.82
N LYS A 289 -12.58 -3.66 15.11
CA LYS A 289 -11.65 -4.70 15.58
C LYS A 289 -10.26 -4.12 15.81
N GLY A 290 -9.75 -3.34 14.86
CA GLY A 290 -8.45 -2.69 14.93
C GLY A 290 -8.32 -1.73 16.11
N VAL A 291 -9.32 -0.88 16.35
CA VAL A 291 -9.37 0.03 17.52
C VAL A 291 -9.35 -0.77 18.82
N LYS A 292 -10.17 -1.82 18.95
CA LYS A 292 -10.20 -2.65 20.17
C LYS A 292 -8.85 -3.29 20.45
N ILE A 293 -8.23 -3.93 19.46
CA ILE A 293 -6.92 -4.57 19.60
C ILE A 293 -5.85 -3.53 19.96
N ALA A 294 -5.82 -2.40 19.25
CA ALA A 294 -4.84 -1.34 19.49
C ALA A 294 -4.97 -0.78 20.92
N LEU A 295 -6.18 -0.45 21.37
CA LEU A 295 -6.41 0.09 22.72
C LEU A 295 -6.03 -0.91 23.81
N VAL A 296 -6.37 -2.20 23.65
CA VAL A 296 -6.00 -3.23 24.63
C VAL A 296 -4.48 -3.40 24.71
N LEU A 297 -3.80 -3.51 23.57
CA LEU A 297 -2.34 -3.65 23.52
C LEU A 297 -1.61 -2.43 24.07
N LEU A 298 -2.09 -1.23 23.72
CA LEU A 298 -1.55 0.02 24.27
C LEU A 298 -1.80 0.11 25.79
N GLY A 299 -2.98 -0.28 26.26
CA GLY A 299 -3.31 -0.32 27.68
C GLY A 299 -2.41 -1.26 28.47
N ILE A 300 -2.32 -2.53 28.05
CA ILE A 300 -1.42 -3.53 28.65
C ILE A 300 0.02 -3.03 28.65
N GLY A 301 0.44 -2.53 27.49
CA GLY A 301 1.77 -1.99 27.29
C GLY A 301 2.10 -0.88 28.27
N LEU A 302 1.26 0.15 28.33
CA LEU A 302 1.40 1.28 29.25
C LEU A 302 1.36 0.83 30.71
N SER A 303 0.44 -0.06 31.09
CA SER A 303 0.33 -0.56 32.46
C SER A 303 1.58 -1.33 32.89
N LEU A 304 2.10 -2.24 32.07
CA LEU A 304 3.30 -3.02 32.40
C LEU A 304 4.57 -2.17 32.40
N THR A 305 4.68 -1.20 31.47
CA THR A 305 5.83 -0.29 31.46
C THR A 305 5.74 0.81 32.51
N SER A 306 4.59 1.02 33.14
CA SER A 306 4.41 2.01 34.23
C SER A 306 4.24 1.37 35.60
N ALA A 307 4.09 0.05 35.72
CA ALA A 307 3.79 -0.65 36.97
C ALA A 307 4.75 -0.32 38.13
N ALA A 308 6.01 0.02 37.84
CA ALA A 308 6.96 0.47 38.85
C ALA A 308 6.58 1.78 39.55
N TRP A 309 5.69 2.59 38.97
CA TRP A 309 5.18 3.85 39.53
C TRP A 309 3.93 3.69 40.41
N TRP A 310 3.23 2.55 40.34
CA TRP A 310 1.90 2.39 40.97
C TRP A 310 1.91 1.65 42.30
N LEU A 311 3.01 0.97 42.65
CA LEU A 311 3.14 0.26 43.91
C LEU A 311 4.09 1.05 44.82
N PRO A 312 3.69 1.45 46.04
CA PRO A 312 4.58 2.11 46.99
C PRO A 312 5.80 1.24 47.32
#